data_AF-X1AYF0-F1
#
_entry.id   AF-X1AYF0-F1
#
_cell.length_a   1.000
_cell.length_b   1.000
_cell.length_c   1.000
_cell.angle_alpha   90.00
_cell.angle_beta   90.00
_cell.angle_gamma   90.00
#
_symmetry.space_group_name_H-M   'P 1'
#
loop_
_entity.id
_entity.type
_entity.pdbx_description
1 polymer ?
#
loop_
_entity_poly.entity_id
_entity_poly.type
_entity_poly.pdbx_seq_one_letter_code
_entity_poly.pdbx_strand_id
1 'polypeptide(L)' 'MTRFWITQEQAVHFIIDCIEKMKGGEIFVPKIPSMKIIDLAQAIAPQSK' A
#
# COMPACT_ATOMS: atom_id res chain seq x y z
N MET A 1 -8.04 -6.30 12.66
CA MET A 1 -6.70 -6.31 12.05
C MET A 1 -6.69 -5.35 10.86
N THR A 2 -5.69 -4.46 10.76
CA THR A 2 -5.53 -3.50 9.67
C THR A 2 -4.39 -3.89 8.73
N ARG A 3 -4.46 -3.45 7.48
CA ARG A 3 -3.38 -3.57 6.49
C ARG A 3 -3.17 -2.24 5.79
N PHE A 4 -1.93 -1.96 5.42
CA PHE A 4 -1.59 -0.89 4.50
C PHE A 4 -1.82 -1.36 3.06
N TRP A 5 -2.32 -0.47 2.23
CA TRP A 5 -2.75 -0.78 0.87
C TRP A 5 -1.94 0.00 -0.14
N ILE A 6 -1.41 -0.70 -1.13
CA ILE A 6 -0.68 -0.12 -2.25
C ILE A 6 -1.10 -0.87 -3.51
N THR A 7 -1.41 -0.15 -4.59
CA THR A 7 -1.64 -0.76 -5.90
C THR A 7 -0.31 -1.15 -6.54
N GLN A 8 -0.33 -2.08 -7.50
CA GLN A 8 0.87 -2.50 -8.22
C GLN A 8 1.55 -1.30 -8.91
N GLU A 9 0.75 -0.44 -9.55
CA GLU A 9 1.23 0.78 -10.21
C GLU A 9 1.91 1.74 -9.24
N GLN A 10 1.31 1.97 -8.06
CA GLN A 10 1.90 2.82 -7.02
C GLN A 10 3.21 2.24 -6.48
N ALA A 11 3.31 0.91 -6.35
CA ALA A 11 4.53 0.25 -5.90
C ALA A 11 5.67 0.43 -6.91
N VAL A 12 5.40 0.26 -8.21
CA VAL A 12 6.40 0.45 -9.27
C VAL A 12 6.87 1.90 -9.32
N HIS A 13 5.95 2.87 -9.32
CA HIS A 13 6.31 4.29 -9.29
C HIS A 13 7.15 4.65 -8.06
N PHE A 14 6.77 4.15 -6.88
CA PHE A 14 7.53 4.39 -5.66
C PHE A 14 8.96 3.85 -5.76
N ILE A 15 9.16 2.67 -6.36
CA ILE A 15 10.50 2.10 -6.56
C ILE A 15 11.33 2.99 -7.49
N ILE A 16 10.77 3.43 -8.62
CA ILE A 16 11.45 4.32 -9.57
C ILE A 16 11.86 5.62 -8.88
N ASP A 17 10.94 6.26 -8.16
CA ASP A 17 11.21 7.48 -7.40
C ASP A 17 12.33 7.32 -6.36
N CYS A 18 12.42 6.16 -5.71
CA CYS A 18 13.48 5.87 -4.74
C CYS A 18 14.83 5.72 -5.43
N ILE A 19 14.87 5.11 -6.61
CA ILE A 19 16.10 4.94 -7.40
C ILE A 19 16.67 6.28 -7.83
N GLU A 20 15.82 7.23 -8.22
CA GLU A 20 16.27 8.57 -8.62
C GLU A 20 16.83 9.39 -7.45
N LYS A 21 16.37 9.13 -6.22
CA LYS A 21 16.69 9.93 -5.03
C LYS A 21 17.80 9.33 -4.16
N MET A 22 18.08 8.03 -4.28
CA MET A 22 19.01 7.34 -3.39
C MET A 22 20.45 7.86 -3.53
N LYS A 23 21.16 7.95 -2.40
CA LYS A 23 22.60 8.23 -2.35
C LYS A 23 23.40 7.11 -1.68
N GLY A 24 22.72 6.18 -1.01
CA GLY A 24 23.28 4.97 -0.41
C GLY A 24 22.93 4.83 1.07
N GLY A 25 22.43 3.65 1.45
CA GLY A 25 22.17 3.28 2.85
C GLY A 25 20.80 3.72 3.41
N GLU A 26 19.96 4.36 2.60
CA GLU A 26 18.62 4.80 3.02
C GLU A 26 17.58 3.66 2.97
N ILE A 27 16.55 3.77 3.82
CA ILE A 27 15.35 2.94 3.75
C ILE A 27 14.17 3.86 3.45
N PHE A 28 13.52 3.62 2.31
CA PHE A 28 12.34 4.37 1.89
C PHE A 28 11.06 3.67 2.34
N VAL A 29 10.20 4.39 3.06
CA VAL A 29 8.90 3.89 3.52
C VAL A 29 7.81 4.80 2.96
N PRO A 30 6.90 4.29 2.10
CA PRO A 30 5.86 5.12 1.52
C PRO A 30 4.75 5.36 2.55
N LYS A 31 4.22 6.59 2.58
CA LYS A 31 3.01 6.90 3.36
C LYS A 31 1.79 6.45 2.57
N ILE A 32 1.19 5.33 2.98
CA ILE A 32 0.06 4.71 2.30
C ILE A 32 -1.14 4.53 3.24
N PRO A 33 -2.38 4.53 2.72
CA PRO A 33 -3.57 4.37 3.54
C PRO A 33 -3.63 2.96 4.15
N SER A 34 -4.28 2.87 5.30
CA SER A 34 -4.63 1.58 5.89
C SER A 34 -6.14 1.43 5.98
N MET A 35 -6.61 0.18 5.96
CA MET A 35 -8.01 -0.18 6.13
C MET A 35 -8.11 -1.44 6.99
N LYS A 36 -9.21 -1.59 7.74
CA LYS A 36 -9.49 -2.84 8.46
C LYS A 36 -9.91 -3.90 7.46
N ILE A 37 -9.45 -5.13 7.66
CA ILE A 37 -9.81 -6.25 6.78
C ILE A 37 -11.33 -6.53 6.76
N ILE A 38 -12.04 -6.24 7.86
CA ILE A 38 -13.50 -6.37 7.91
C ILE A 38 -14.21 -5.35 6.99
N ASP A 39 -13.68 -4.13 6.88
CA ASP A 39 -14.26 -3.08 6.04
C ASP A 39 -14.10 -3.45 4.56
N LEU A 40 -12.96 -4.04 4.21
CA LEU A 40 -12.73 -4.62 2.89
C LEU A 40 -13.71 -5.75 2.58
N ALA A 41 -13.86 -6.72 3.49
CA ALA A 41 -14.76 -7.86 3.28
C ALA A 41 -16.20 -7.38 3.02
N GLN A 42 -16.66 -6.41 3.82
CA GLN A 42 -17.98 -5.78 3.66
C GLN A 42 -18.10 -5.01 2.33
N ALA A 43 -17.04 -4.35 1.87
CA ALA A 43 -17.03 -3.63 0.59
C ALA A 43 -17.07 -4.57 -0.62
N ILE A 44 -16.40 -5.72 -0.55
CA ILE A 44 -16.35 -6.71 -1.65
C ILE A 44 -17.62 -7.55 -1.70
N ALA A 45 -18.10 -8.04 -0.55
CA ALA A 45 -19.22 -8.98 -0.48
C ALA A 45 -20.20 -8.58 0.63
N PRO A 46 -20.93 -7.45 0.47
CA PRO A 46 -21.75 -6.87 1.53
C PRO A 46 -22.91 -7.76 2.01
N GLN A 47 -23.31 -8.75 1.22
CA GLN A 47 -24.44 -9.65 1.48
C GLN A 47 -24.01 -11.10 1.72
N SER A 48 -22.71 -11.37 1.84
CA SER A 48 -22.25 -12.71 2.20
C SER A 48 -22.66 -13.02 3.64
N LYS A 49 -23.31 -14.17 3.84
CA LYS A 49 -23.63 -14.73 5.15
C LYS A 49 -22.46 -15.51 5.72
#